data_AF-A0A956NY12-F1
#
_entry.id   AF-A0A956NY12-F1
#
_cell.length_a   1.000
_cell.length_b   1.000
_cell.length_c   1.000
_cell.angle_alpha   90.00
_cell.angle_beta   90.00
_cell.angle_gamma   90.00
#
_symmetry.space_group_name_H-M   'P 1'
#
loop_
_entity.id
_entity.type
_entity.pdbx_description
1 polymer ?
#
loop_
_entity_poly.entity_id
_entity_poly.type
_entity_poly.pdbx_seq_one_letter_code
_entity_poly.pdbx_strand_id
1 'polypeptide(L)'
;DFSVTGFNESKTWDGDASLAEKANRYGTAETGTGLELIWGIGEYGKNDYVVSYTLSNLVRELEDGQALLWNFDTFSDIPAENLTVKLTGFDPFTKESVRLWGFGFEGDLQLKGQTVVWQADEEVDSSNKVTVLLQFPQKQFNTQVTVDQTLKEQLEMATEGSAYNDETISDTVFIIVALVILIVIIGGISLSVIYYRKVKKAKKEVGEMRSGPKRIKANKGIILKEIPYKGKDFAGLAYLLQDYNKGYFEDYFSAYLLEWSAQEKIAIHVDQKNSFFGDTFNTEIEIFYYEEERARYPQSFGHFINELENGSGESYETGLWLMLVDAANREGFIKDKDMTTWAKKHAKEVEKLANYLIDYSKKYLEKEGLLSFKEINVWNTTQEVAIASVEGDKLVDRLIQFDNYLEEIKLEEFKGKQTPFTFRELLFWNILYFRSAEITKEFKGITPSQYYDYDDGNYMYQPLYWQGMTGFRNDWSSGLESGGFHSTASSAAAGMGGSTSSGGGGGAGGGGGGGAR
;
A
#
# COMPACT_ATOMS: atom_id res chain seq x y z
N ASP A 1 9.81 -33.40 11.63
CA ASP A 1 10.46 -34.28 10.62
C ASP A 1 11.63 -33.55 9.98
N PHE A 2 12.78 -34.20 9.88
CA PHE A 2 13.99 -33.69 9.22
C PHE A 2 14.71 -34.88 8.55
N SER A 3 15.22 -34.69 7.34
CA SER A 3 15.98 -35.70 6.60
C SER A 3 16.88 -35.08 5.55
N VAL A 4 17.95 -35.79 5.22
CA VAL A 4 18.82 -35.48 4.07
C VAL A 4 18.82 -36.69 3.14
N THR A 5 18.50 -36.45 1.87
CA THR A 5 18.35 -37.52 0.89
C THR A 5 19.67 -38.28 0.72
N GLY A 6 19.64 -39.59 0.91
CA GLY A 6 20.83 -40.46 0.80
C GLY A 6 21.67 -40.56 2.07
N PHE A 7 21.27 -39.93 3.17
CA PHE A 7 21.99 -39.95 4.44
C PHE A 7 21.27 -40.79 5.50
N ASN A 8 21.99 -41.24 6.52
CA ASN A 8 21.44 -42.00 7.64
C ASN A 8 21.24 -41.10 8.88
N GLU A 9 20.10 -41.25 9.55
CA GLU A 9 19.82 -40.50 10.79
C GLU A 9 20.79 -40.89 11.92
N SER A 10 21.33 -39.89 12.60
CA SER A 10 22.07 -40.01 13.85
C SER A 10 21.24 -39.40 14.96
N LYS A 11 20.75 -40.26 15.88
CA LYS A 11 19.92 -39.83 17.02
C LYS A 11 20.66 -38.96 18.03
N THR A 12 21.98 -39.05 18.04
CA THR A 12 22.87 -38.21 18.84
C THR A 12 23.93 -37.67 17.89
N TRP A 13 24.05 -36.35 17.83
CA TRP A 13 25.07 -35.70 17.02
C TRP A 13 26.29 -35.38 17.89
N ASP A 14 27.45 -35.94 17.53
CA ASP A 14 28.72 -35.60 18.16
C ASP A 14 29.44 -34.54 17.31
N GLY A 15 29.55 -33.33 17.87
CA GLY A 15 30.22 -32.20 17.25
C GLY A 15 31.72 -32.42 17.07
N ASP A 16 32.35 -33.22 17.94
CA ASP A 16 33.80 -33.42 18.02
C ASP A 16 34.28 -34.64 17.21
N ALA A 17 33.36 -35.45 16.67
CA ALA A 17 33.70 -36.61 15.86
C ALA A 17 34.53 -36.22 14.61
N SER A 18 35.22 -37.19 14.00
CA SER A 18 35.97 -36.93 12.77
C SER A 18 35.04 -36.70 11.58
N LEU A 19 35.56 -36.06 10.53
CA LEU A 19 34.85 -35.85 9.27
C LEU A 19 34.33 -37.16 8.66
N ALA A 20 35.13 -38.22 8.74
CA ALA A 20 34.78 -39.56 8.24
C ALA A 20 33.64 -40.21 9.05
N GLU A 21 33.59 -39.97 10.36
CA GLU A 21 32.53 -40.51 11.23
C GLU A 21 31.19 -39.81 11.02
N LYS A 22 31.21 -38.51 10.69
CA LYS A 22 30.01 -37.72 10.37
C LYS A 22 29.54 -37.90 8.92
N ALA A 23 30.38 -38.42 8.03
CA ALA A 23 30.07 -38.55 6.61
C ALA A 23 28.76 -39.32 6.37
N ASN A 24 27.91 -38.80 5.48
CA ASN A 24 26.61 -39.39 5.11
C ASN A 24 25.65 -39.62 6.29
N ARG A 25 25.79 -38.83 7.37
CA ARG A 25 24.86 -38.82 8.50
C ARG A 25 24.20 -37.46 8.65
N TYR A 26 22.96 -37.47 9.10
CA TYR A 26 22.22 -36.25 9.47
C TYR A 26 21.61 -36.41 10.86
N GLY A 27 21.37 -35.32 11.55
CA GLY A 27 20.71 -35.34 12.86
C GLY A 27 20.40 -33.93 13.33
N THR A 28 19.88 -33.82 14.54
CA THR A 28 19.64 -32.54 15.17
C THR A 28 20.57 -32.35 16.37
N ALA A 29 20.89 -31.11 16.67
CA ALA A 29 21.58 -30.75 17.92
C ALA A 29 20.83 -29.61 18.59
N GLU A 30 20.65 -29.71 19.90
CA GLU A 30 20.15 -28.60 20.70
C GLU A 30 21.29 -27.62 20.97
N THR A 31 21.01 -26.33 20.78
CA THR A 31 21.92 -25.24 21.12
C THR A 31 21.24 -24.30 22.11
N GLY A 32 22.00 -23.34 22.64
CA GLY A 32 21.45 -22.31 23.52
C GLY A 32 20.41 -21.41 22.83
N THR A 33 20.30 -21.46 21.50
CA THR A 33 19.42 -20.59 20.69
C THR A 33 18.33 -21.35 19.94
N GLY A 34 18.35 -22.69 19.92
CA GLY A 34 17.31 -23.49 19.26
C GLY A 34 17.75 -24.90 18.88
N LEU A 35 17.06 -25.47 17.89
CA LEU A 35 17.37 -26.77 17.32
C LEU A 35 18.09 -26.57 15.98
N GLU A 36 19.31 -27.09 15.86
CA GLU A 36 20.06 -27.09 14.61
C GLU A 36 19.76 -28.35 13.80
N LEU A 37 19.59 -28.18 12.48
CA LEU A 37 19.51 -29.26 11.50
C LEU A 37 20.90 -29.46 10.89
N ILE A 38 21.51 -30.64 11.08
CA ILE A 38 22.93 -30.85 10.77
C ILE A 38 23.13 -32.10 9.91
N TRP A 39 24.09 -32.05 8.99
CA TRP A 39 24.55 -33.20 8.23
C TRP A 39 26.07 -33.14 7.96
N GLY A 40 26.71 -34.29 7.78
CA GLY A 40 28.15 -34.38 7.57
C GLY A 40 28.53 -34.42 6.10
N ILE A 41 29.26 -33.41 5.64
CA ILE A 41 29.62 -33.23 4.22
C ILE A 41 30.50 -34.35 3.66
N GLY A 42 31.25 -35.06 4.51
CA GLY A 42 32.13 -36.17 4.15
C GLY A 42 33.44 -35.73 3.51
N GLU A 43 33.39 -35.13 2.32
CA GLU A 43 34.58 -34.63 1.62
C GLU A 43 34.43 -33.14 1.28
N TYR A 44 35.52 -32.39 1.41
CA TYR A 44 35.56 -30.99 0.99
C TYR A 44 35.44 -30.87 -0.53
N GLY A 45 34.71 -29.86 -0.99
CA GLY A 45 34.50 -29.58 -2.41
C GLY A 45 33.04 -29.29 -2.72
N LYS A 46 32.70 -29.41 -4.01
CA LYS A 46 31.32 -29.24 -4.47
C LYS A 46 30.50 -30.47 -4.16
N ASN A 47 29.45 -30.28 -3.38
CA ASN A 47 28.50 -31.33 -3.01
C ASN A 47 27.06 -30.84 -3.25
N ASP A 48 26.18 -31.78 -3.59
CA ASP A 48 24.76 -31.49 -3.80
C ASP A 48 23.92 -32.20 -2.72
N TYR A 49 23.02 -31.46 -2.08
CA TYR A 49 22.18 -31.98 -0.99
C TYR A 49 20.71 -31.65 -1.24
N VAL A 50 19.83 -32.58 -0.88
CA VAL A 50 18.38 -32.35 -0.81
C VAL A 50 17.94 -32.55 0.63
N VAL A 51 17.66 -31.43 1.29
CA VAL A 51 17.30 -31.36 2.70
C VAL A 51 15.79 -31.10 2.82
N SER A 52 15.10 -31.90 3.63
CA SER A 52 13.66 -31.81 3.82
C SER A 52 13.32 -31.72 5.31
N TYR A 53 12.46 -30.78 5.69
CA TYR A 53 11.96 -30.64 7.05
C TYR A 53 10.52 -30.13 7.07
N THR A 54 9.83 -30.35 8.19
CA THR A 54 8.44 -29.92 8.39
C THR A 54 8.36 -28.85 9.46
N LEU A 55 7.73 -27.73 9.13
CA LEU A 55 7.33 -26.69 10.08
C LEU A 55 5.83 -26.78 10.35
N SER A 56 5.43 -26.57 11.60
CA SER A 56 4.02 -26.42 11.98
C SER A 56 3.69 -24.95 12.20
N ASN A 57 2.41 -24.58 12.06
CA ASN A 57 1.91 -23.24 12.38
C ASN A 57 2.54 -22.12 11.53
N LEU A 58 2.89 -22.44 10.29
CA LEU A 58 3.52 -21.51 9.35
C LEU A 58 2.54 -20.45 8.85
N VAL A 59 1.30 -20.85 8.54
CA VAL A 59 0.17 -19.93 8.30
C VAL A 59 -0.57 -19.72 9.61
N ARG A 60 -0.85 -18.46 9.94
CA ARG A 60 -1.48 -18.05 11.18
C ARG A 60 -2.79 -17.31 10.90
N GLU A 61 -3.75 -17.47 11.79
CA GLU A 61 -4.97 -16.65 11.79
C GLU A 61 -4.62 -15.25 12.28
N LEU A 62 -5.08 -14.24 11.57
CA LEU A 62 -5.06 -12.84 11.95
C LEU A 62 -6.51 -12.38 12.15
N GLU A 63 -6.71 -11.17 12.66
CA GLU A 63 -8.05 -10.66 12.98
C GLU A 63 -8.98 -10.57 11.75
N ASP A 64 -8.41 -10.22 10.60
CA ASP A 64 -9.07 -9.90 9.34
C ASP A 64 -8.62 -10.79 8.16
N GLY A 65 -7.74 -11.76 8.42
CA GLY A 65 -7.19 -12.64 7.38
C GLY A 65 -6.33 -13.78 7.90
N GLN A 66 -5.55 -14.36 7.01
CA GLN A 66 -4.54 -15.35 7.34
C GLN A 66 -3.22 -14.95 6.71
N ALA A 67 -2.10 -15.28 7.34
CA ALA A 67 -0.81 -14.93 6.77
C ALA A 67 0.31 -15.91 7.11
N LEU A 68 1.26 -15.98 6.18
CA LEU A 68 2.59 -16.53 6.37
C LEU A 68 3.55 -15.36 6.36
N LEU A 69 4.23 -15.12 7.48
CA LEU A 69 5.37 -14.21 7.56
C LEU A 69 6.55 -14.99 8.11
N TRP A 70 7.44 -15.42 7.23
CA TRP A 70 8.51 -16.35 7.58
C TRP A 70 9.84 -16.01 6.90
N ASN A 71 10.91 -16.04 7.68
CA ASN A 71 12.28 -15.99 7.19
C ASN A 71 12.78 -17.41 6.90
N PHE A 72 12.91 -17.73 5.61
CA PHE A 72 13.48 -18.98 5.10
C PHE A 72 15.01 -18.96 5.05
N ASP A 73 15.64 -18.03 5.78
CA ASP A 73 17.08 -17.97 5.96
C ASP A 73 17.61 -19.37 6.28
N THR A 74 18.45 -19.85 5.38
CA THR A 74 18.84 -21.26 5.35
C THR A 74 20.35 -21.44 5.40
N PHE A 75 21.17 -20.53 4.86
CA PHE A 75 22.63 -20.66 4.85
C PHE A 75 23.30 -19.28 4.80
N SER A 76 23.71 -18.76 5.95
CA SER A 76 24.20 -17.38 6.10
C SER A 76 25.72 -17.31 5.98
N ASP A 77 26.44 -18.28 6.56
CA ASP A 77 27.92 -18.28 6.54
C ASP A 77 28.51 -18.75 5.20
N ILE A 78 27.67 -19.30 4.31
CA ILE A 78 28.05 -19.72 2.96
C ILE A 78 27.18 -18.93 1.98
N PRO A 79 27.72 -17.90 1.31
CA PRO A 79 26.97 -17.11 0.35
C PRO A 79 26.35 -17.98 -0.75
N ALA A 80 25.09 -17.72 -1.05
CA ALA A 80 24.39 -18.36 -2.14
C ALA A 80 24.58 -17.55 -3.43
N GLU A 81 25.45 -18.02 -4.32
CA GLU A 81 25.62 -17.43 -5.66
C GLU A 81 24.32 -17.46 -6.49
N ASN A 82 23.44 -18.44 -6.23
CA ASN A 82 22.16 -18.59 -6.91
C ASN A 82 21.11 -19.06 -5.90
N LEU A 83 20.15 -18.19 -5.57
CA LEU A 83 19.03 -18.54 -4.70
C LEU A 83 17.71 -18.51 -5.48
N THR A 84 16.86 -19.52 -5.25
CA THR A 84 15.48 -19.54 -5.74
C THR A 84 14.56 -20.10 -4.67
N VAL A 85 13.58 -19.29 -4.24
CA VAL A 85 12.51 -19.70 -3.33
C VAL A 85 11.28 -20.06 -4.16
N LYS A 86 10.67 -21.21 -3.88
CA LYS A 86 9.42 -21.66 -4.51
C LYS A 86 8.41 -22.04 -3.43
N LEU A 87 7.23 -21.42 -3.46
CA LEU A 87 6.16 -21.67 -2.51
C LEU A 87 4.91 -22.16 -3.24
N THR A 88 4.32 -23.23 -2.73
CA THR A 88 3.09 -23.84 -3.24
C THR A 88 2.13 -24.10 -2.10
N GLY A 89 0.85 -23.81 -2.30
CA GLY A 89 -0.22 -24.11 -1.35
C GLY A 89 -0.87 -25.47 -1.62
N PHE A 90 -1.65 -25.94 -0.65
CA PHE A 90 -2.59 -27.05 -0.85
C PHE A 90 -3.62 -26.69 -1.93
N ASP A 91 -4.19 -25.49 -1.81
CA ASP A 91 -4.95 -24.88 -2.89
C ASP A 91 -4.03 -24.07 -3.81
N PRO A 92 -4.29 -24.07 -5.13
CA PRO A 92 -3.58 -23.22 -6.08
C PRO A 92 -3.59 -21.75 -5.69
N PHE A 93 -2.40 -21.15 -5.65
CA PHE A 93 -2.30 -19.70 -5.50
C PHE A 93 -2.76 -19.00 -6.77
N THR A 94 -3.68 -18.06 -6.63
CA THR A 94 -4.16 -17.16 -7.68
C THR A 94 -3.95 -15.71 -7.25
N LYS A 95 -4.03 -14.78 -8.19
CA LYS A 95 -3.95 -13.34 -7.88
C LYS A 95 -5.06 -12.86 -6.94
N GLU A 96 -6.17 -13.59 -6.89
CA GLU A 96 -7.31 -13.30 -6.02
C GLU A 96 -7.12 -13.89 -4.62
N SER A 97 -6.40 -15.01 -4.51
CA SER A 97 -6.25 -15.77 -3.26
C SER A 97 -5.05 -15.37 -2.41
N VAL A 98 -4.05 -14.68 -2.96
CA VAL A 98 -2.82 -14.35 -2.22
C VAL A 98 -2.29 -12.96 -2.57
N ARG A 99 -1.81 -12.24 -1.56
CA ARG A 99 -0.92 -11.07 -1.69
C ARG A 99 0.48 -11.47 -1.23
N LEU A 100 1.52 -10.93 -1.87
CA LEU A 100 2.88 -11.41 -1.70
C LEU A 100 3.92 -10.28 -1.67
N TRP A 101 4.86 -10.38 -0.73
CA TRP A 101 6.02 -9.49 -0.58
C TRP A 101 7.26 -10.30 -0.23
N GLY A 102 8.42 -9.82 -0.66
CA GLY A 102 9.73 -10.41 -0.38
C GLY A 102 10.68 -9.35 0.16
N PHE A 103 11.42 -9.70 1.21
CA PHE A 103 12.32 -8.78 1.91
C PHE A 103 13.70 -9.41 2.11
N GLY A 104 14.73 -8.60 1.88
CA GLY A 104 16.10 -8.84 2.32
C GLY A 104 17.13 -9.06 1.22
N PHE A 105 16.71 -9.22 -0.05
CA PHE A 105 17.57 -9.12 -1.23
C PHE A 105 16.78 -8.64 -2.46
N GLU A 106 17.50 -8.13 -3.45
CA GLU A 106 16.91 -7.73 -4.74
C GLU A 106 16.60 -8.94 -5.63
N GLY A 107 15.39 -8.95 -6.19
CA GLY A 107 14.94 -10.03 -7.06
C GLY A 107 13.49 -9.86 -7.51
N ASP A 108 13.05 -10.81 -8.34
CA ASP A 108 11.72 -10.80 -8.93
C ASP A 108 10.83 -11.85 -8.25
N LEU A 109 9.92 -11.38 -7.39
CA LEU A 109 8.92 -12.21 -6.71
C LEU A 109 7.63 -12.24 -7.53
N GLN A 110 7.27 -13.41 -8.05
CA GLN A 110 6.13 -13.55 -8.95
C GLN A 110 5.31 -14.80 -8.69
N LEU A 111 4.02 -14.73 -8.98
CA LEU A 111 3.17 -15.90 -9.12
C LEU A 111 3.33 -16.48 -10.55
N LYS A 112 4.14 -17.53 -10.71
CA LYS A 112 4.31 -18.28 -11.97
C LYS A 112 3.35 -19.47 -12.00
N GLY A 113 2.20 -19.29 -12.66
CA GLY A 113 1.13 -20.28 -12.67
C GLY A 113 0.44 -20.34 -11.29
N GLN A 114 0.65 -21.43 -10.56
CA GLN A 114 0.08 -21.68 -9.22
C GLN A 114 1.16 -21.64 -8.12
N THR A 115 2.38 -21.22 -8.47
CA THR A 115 3.57 -21.26 -7.61
C THR A 115 4.13 -19.85 -7.46
N VAL A 116 4.35 -19.42 -6.23
CA VAL A 116 5.13 -18.20 -5.98
C VAL A 116 6.61 -18.55 -6.16
N VAL A 117 7.31 -17.79 -7.00
CA VAL A 117 8.72 -17.97 -7.32
C VAL A 117 9.43 -16.65 -7.05
N TRP A 118 10.49 -16.71 -6.24
CA TRP A 118 11.40 -15.60 -5.98
C TRP A 118 12.79 -16.02 -6.41
N GLN A 119 13.39 -15.28 -7.34
CA GLN A 119 14.77 -15.52 -7.77
C GLN A 119 15.61 -14.31 -7.39
N ALA A 120 16.76 -14.55 -6.75
CA ALA A 120 17.71 -13.50 -6.43
C ALA A 120 18.44 -13.04 -7.70
N ASP A 121 18.65 -11.73 -7.83
CA ASP A 121 19.44 -11.12 -8.91
C ASP A 121 20.90 -10.86 -8.48
N GLU A 122 21.21 -11.12 -7.21
CA GLU A 122 22.51 -10.94 -6.57
C GLU A 122 22.89 -12.16 -5.70
N GLU A 123 24.16 -12.21 -5.30
CA GLU A 123 24.63 -13.15 -4.28
C GLU A 123 23.96 -12.83 -2.94
N VAL A 124 23.45 -13.84 -2.25
CA VAL A 124 22.76 -13.70 -0.97
C VAL A 124 23.64 -14.23 0.14
N ASP A 125 24.04 -13.39 1.09
CA ASP A 125 24.93 -13.75 2.21
C ASP A 125 24.27 -13.54 3.59
N SER A 126 25.05 -13.70 4.66
CA SER A 126 24.59 -13.54 6.05
C SER A 126 23.95 -12.19 6.41
N SER A 127 24.17 -11.14 5.61
CA SER A 127 23.57 -9.83 5.82
C SER A 127 22.15 -9.73 5.26
N ASN A 128 21.78 -10.63 4.34
CA ASN A 128 20.47 -10.68 3.72
C ASN A 128 19.52 -11.58 4.54
N LYS A 129 18.23 -11.22 4.55
CA LYS A 129 17.16 -12.09 5.07
C LYS A 129 16.39 -12.67 3.90
N VAL A 130 15.92 -13.91 4.00
CA VAL A 130 15.06 -14.54 2.98
C VAL A 130 13.63 -14.54 3.51
N THR A 131 13.07 -13.34 3.73
CA THR A 131 11.76 -13.20 4.36
C THR A 131 10.67 -13.05 3.33
N VAL A 132 9.63 -13.87 3.46
CA VAL A 132 8.43 -13.82 2.62
C VAL A 132 7.21 -13.52 3.48
N LEU A 133 6.42 -12.55 3.03
CA LEU A 133 5.06 -12.31 3.53
C LEU A 133 4.07 -12.75 2.46
N LEU A 134 3.21 -13.71 2.79
CA LEU A 134 2.02 -14.04 2.03
C LEU A 134 0.78 -13.77 2.88
N GLN A 135 -0.18 -13.06 2.33
CA GLN A 135 -1.46 -12.78 2.97
C GLN A 135 -2.60 -13.41 2.19
N PHE A 136 -3.56 -13.95 2.91
CA PHE A 136 -4.66 -14.76 2.41
C PHE A 136 -5.98 -14.28 3.03
N PRO A 137 -7.11 -14.44 2.31
CA PRO A 137 -8.43 -14.26 2.91
C PRO A 137 -8.66 -15.22 4.09
N GLN A 138 -9.58 -14.85 4.98
CA GLN A 138 -9.97 -15.69 6.11
C GLN A 138 -10.42 -17.08 5.65
N LYS A 139 -10.15 -18.08 6.50
CA LYS A 139 -10.61 -19.48 6.34
C LYS A 139 -10.09 -20.22 5.11
N GLN A 140 -9.05 -19.71 4.44
CA GLN A 140 -8.39 -20.46 3.36
C GLN A 140 -7.63 -21.68 3.89
N PHE A 141 -7.02 -21.55 5.05
CA PHE A 141 -6.32 -22.61 5.77
C PHE A 141 -7.04 -22.95 7.08
N ASN A 142 -6.93 -24.19 7.54
CA ASN A 142 -7.38 -24.56 8.88
C ASN A 142 -6.26 -24.31 9.90
N THR A 143 -6.10 -23.04 10.28
CA THR A 143 -5.06 -22.56 11.20
C THR A 143 -5.29 -23.10 12.62
N GLN A 144 -4.19 -23.32 13.35
CA GLN A 144 -4.21 -23.78 14.75
C GLN A 144 -3.62 -22.73 15.71
N VAL A 145 -3.12 -21.63 15.15
CA VAL A 145 -2.52 -20.52 15.89
C VAL A 145 -3.08 -19.22 15.38
N THR A 146 -3.25 -18.27 16.30
CA THR A 146 -3.72 -16.92 16.02
C THR A 146 -2.64 -15.93 16.46
N VAL A 147 -2.52 -14.85 15.71
CA VAL A 147 -1.72 -13.68 16.06
C VAL A 147 -2.68 -12.51 16.20
N ASP A 148 -2.51 -11.74 17.27
CA ASP A 148 -3.31 -10.56 17.60
C ASP A 148 -2.83 -9.37 16.77
N GLN A 149 -3.03 -9.47 15.45
CA GLN A 149 -2.60 -8.51 14.42
C GLN A 149 -3.59 -8.55 13.25
N THR A 150 -3.77 -7.43 12.59
CA THR A 150 -4.40 -7.32 11.27
C THR A 150 -3.39 -7.57 10.15
N LEU A 151 -3.89 -7.91 8.95
CA LEU A 151 -3.06 -8.00 7.74
C LEU A 151 -2.28 -6.70 7.51
N LYS A 152 -2.91 -5.55 7.71
CA LYS A 152 -2.27 -4.24 7.55
C LYS A 152 -1.11 -4.04 8.53
N GLU A 153 -1.33 -4.27 9.83
CA GLU A 153 -0.28 -4.12 10.84
C GLU A 153 0.91 -5.04 10.55
N GLN A 154 0.63 -6.29 10.17
CA GLN A 154 1.67 -7.25 9.82
C GLN A 154 2.47 -6.80 8.60
N LEU A 155 1.82 -6.22 7.60
CA LEU A 155 2.50 -5.65 6.44
C LEU A 155 3.37 -4.46 6.84
N GLU A 156 2.86 -3.53 7.65
CA GLU A 156 3.61 -2.35 8.12
C GLU A 156 4.86 -2.74 8.91
N MET A 157 4.76 -3.74 9.80
CA MET A 157 5.92 -4.29 10.52
C MET A 157 6.90 -4.97 9.57
N ALA A 158 6.39 -5.72 8.58
CA ALA A 158 7.24 -6.39 7.61
C ALA A 158 7.95 -5.39 6.67
N THR A 159 7.34 -4.26 6.34
CA THR A 159 7.94 -3.24 5.45
C THR A 159 8.79 -2.22 6.21
N GLU A 160 8.79 -2.19 7.54
CA GLU A 160 9.60 -1.25 8.32
C GLU A 160 11.09 -1.34 7.98
N GLY A 161 11.70 -0.20 7.61
CA GLY A 161 13.10 -0.13 7.18
C GLY A 161 13.40 -0.76 5.81
N SER A 162 12.36 -1.06 5.03
CA SER A 162 12.48 -1.56 3.65
C SER A 162 12.37 -0.43 2.64
N ALA A 163 12.90 -0.63 1.43
CA ALA A 163 12.67 0.20 0.25
C ALA A 163 11.20 0.20 -0.21
N TYR A 164 10.32 -0.66 0.34
CA TYR A 164 8.87 -0.45 0.16
C TYR A 164 8.36 0.80 0.89
N ASN A 165 9.15 1.33 1.84
CA ASN A 165 8.90 2.59 2.53
C ASN A 165 9.75 3.76 1.99
N ASP A 166 10.47 3.56 0.88
CA ASP A 166 11.25 4.59 0.17
C ASP A 166 10.72 4.67 -1.26
N GLU A 167 10.07 5.78 -1.63
CA GLU A 167 9.36 5.88 -2.90
C GLU A 167 10.34 5.80 -4.09
N THR A 168 10.28 4.69 -4.82
CA THR A 168 10.14 4.61 -6.28
C THR A 168 9.90 3.13 -6.61
N ILE A 169 8.86 2.75 -7.36
CA ILE A 169 8.89 2.64 -8.82
C ILE A 169 7.45 2.46 -9.34
N SER A 170 7.10 3.29 -10.32
CA SER A 170 6.05 3.06 -11.33
C SER A 170 6.51 2.00 -12.33
N ASP A 171 5.66 1.02 -12.67
CA ASP A 171 5.18 0.91 -14.05
C ASP A 171 4.20 -0.26 -14.26
N THR A 172 2.96 0.13 -14.55
CA THR A 172 1.89 -0.61 -15.23
C THR A 172 2.24 -1.01 -16.68
N VAL A 173 3.51 -1.33 -16.97
CA VAL A 173 4.02 -1.61 -18.33
C VAL A 173 4.51 -3.05 -18.52
N PHE A 174 4.79 -3.83 -17.47
CA PHE A 174 5.32 -5.20 -17.64
C PHE A 174 4.26 -6.29 -17.89
N ILE A 175 3.03 -6.12 -17.41
CA ILE A 175 2.01 -7.21 -17.45
C ILE A 175 1.39 -7.38 -18.85
N ILE A 176 1.40 -6.36 -19.70
CA ILE A 176 0.93 -6.49 -21.10
C ILE A 176 1.99 -7.17 -22.00
N VAL A 177 3.26 -7.17 -21.59
CA VAL A 177 4.38 -7.71 -22.41
C VAL A 177 4.59 -9.21 -22.17
N ALA A 178 4.41 -9.72 -20.95
CA ALA A 178 4.67 -11.13 -20.65
C ALA A 178 3.58 -12.10 -21.16
N LEU A 179 2.31 -11.69 -21.18
CA LEU A 179 1.18 -12.53 -21.61
C LEU A 179 1.10 -12.75 -23.14
N VAL A 180 1.82 -11.95 -23.92
CA VAL A 180 1.85 -12.06 -25.39
C VAL A 180 3.00 -12.97 -25.88
N ILE A 181 4.02 -13.21 -25.05
CA ILE A 181 5.29 -13.79 -25.51
C ILE A 181 5.29 -15.33 -25.55
N LEU A 182 4.37 -16.02 -24.86
CA LEU A 182 4.40 -17.49 -24.82
C LEU A 182 3.52 -18.20 -25.88
N ILE A 183 2.61 -17.49 -26.59
CA ILE A 183 1.64 -18.14 -27.51
C ILE A 183 1.88 -17.84 -29.00
N VAL A 184 2.73 -16.89 -29.39
CA VAL A 184 2.90 -16.56 -30.82
C VAL A 184 4.36 -16.41 -31.25
N ILE A 185 5.07 -17.53 -31.29
CA ILE A 185 6.52 -17.60 -31.43
C ILE A 185 7.09 -17.00 -32.74
N ILE A 186 6.31 -16.70 -33.80
CA ILE A 186 6.86 -15.96 -34.97
C ILE A 186 5.90 -14.90 -35.59
N GLY A 187 4.57 -15.01 -35.42
CA GLY A 187 3.60 -14.09 -36.08
C GLY A 187 2.95 -13.01 -35.21
N GLY A 188 2.93 -13.16 -33.88
CA GLY A 188 2.10 -12.33 -32.98
C GLY A 188 2.90 -11.28 -32.21
N ILE A 189 4.21 -11.45 -32.06
CA ILE A 189 5.11 -10.36 -31.64
C ILE A 189 5.08 -9.25 -32.70
N SER A 190 5.08 -9.60 -33.99
CA SER A 190 4.91 -8.61 -35.06
C SER A 190 3.57 -7.88 -34.97
N LEU A 191 2.45 -8.59 -34.77
CA LEU A 191 1.13 -7.97 -34.69
C LEU A 191 0.95 -7.10 -33.43
N SER A 192 1.45 -7.54 -32.27
CA SER A 192 1.41 -6.76 -31.02
C SER A 192 2.34 -5.55 -31.06
N VAL A 193 3.54 -5.66 -31.64
CA VAL A 193 4.44 -4.53 -31.88
C VAL A 193 3.84 -3.56 -32.91
N ILE A 194 3.19 -4.07 -33.97
CA ILE A 194 2.46 -3.24 -34.94
C ILE A 194 1.29 -2.53 -34.27
N TYR A 195 0.51 -3.24 -33.46
CA TYR A 195 -0.61 -2.68 -32.68
C TYR A 195 -0.11 -1.59 -31.73
N TYR A 196 0.91 -1.88 -30.91
CA TYR A 196 1.54 -0.90 -30.01
C TYR A 196 2.05 0.34 -30.77
N ARG A 197 2.72 0.15 -31.92
CA ARG A 197 3.18 1.26 -32.76
C ARG A 197 2.01 2.07 -33.33
N LYS A 198 0.91 1.42 -33.74
CA LYS A 198 -0.31 2.10 -34.22
C LYS A 198 -1.00 2.88 -33.10
N VAL A 199 -1.15 2.28 -31.92
CA VAL A 199 -1.70 2.94 -30.72
C VAL A 199 -0.84 4.14 -30.35
N LYS A 200 0.48 3.98 -30.25
CA LYS A 200 1.42 5.07 -29.94
C LYS A 200 1.38 6.18 -30.99
N LYS A 201 1.25 5.83 -32.28
CA LYS A 201 1.11 6.80 -33.37
C LYS A 201 -0.22 7.55 -33.28
N ALA A 202 -1.34 6.85 -33.11
CA ALA A 202 -2.66 7.43 -32.98
C ALA A 202 -2.76 8.37 -31.76
N LYS A 203 -2.23 7.94 -30.60
CA LYS A 203 -2.08 8.77 -29.39
C LYS A 203 -1.28 10.04 -29.67
N LYS A 204 -0.15 9.93 -30.36
CA LYS A 204 0.66 11.09 -30.75
C LYS A 204 -0.06 12.03 -31.71
N GLU A 205 -0.83 11.50 -32.66
CA GLU A 205 -1.58 12.30 -33.66
C GLU A 205 -2.69 13.13 -33.02
N VAL A 206 -3.37 12.60 -32.00
CA VAL A 206 -4.40 13.35 -31.26
C VAL A 206 -3.82 14.29 -30.20
N GLY A 207 -2.52 14.23 -29.94
CA GLY A 207 -1.84 15.06 -28.96
C GLY A 207 -1.95 14.53 -27.53
N GLU A 208 -1.79 13.22 -27.33
CA GLU A 208 -1.80 12.60 -26.00
C GLU A 208 -0.96 13.39 -24.99
N MET A 209 -1.58 13.66 -23.84
CA MET A 209 -0.95 14.28 -22.69
C MET A 209 0.29 13.48 -22.25
N ARG A 210 1.36 14.17 -21.84
CA ARG A 210 2.53 13.50 -21.23
C ARG A 210 2.07 12.77 -19.95
N SER A 211 2.42 11.49 -19.82
CA SER A 211 2.13 10.70 -18.62
C SER A 211 2.93 11.17 -17.40
N GLY A 212 2.40 10.89 -16.21
CA GLY A 212 2.96 11.20 -14.89
C GLY A 212 4.43 10.84 -14.78
N PRO A 213 4.87 9.60 -15.06
CA PRO A 213 6.27 9.21 -14.97
C PRO A 213 7.22 10.03 -15.87
N LYS A 214 6.76 10.41 -17.08
CA LYS A 214 7.56 11.26 -17.98
C LYS A 214 7.67 12.67 -17.43
N ARG A 215 6.62 13.18 -16.78
CA ARG A 215 6.61 14.50 -16.16
C ARG A 215 7.42 14.54 -14.88
N ILE A 216 7.36 13.50 -14.04
CA ILE A 216 8.24 13.36 -12.87
C ILE A 216 9.70 13.46 -13.32
N LYS A 217 10.09 12.69 -14.34
CA LYS A 217 11.45 12.78 -14.90
C LYS A 217 11.80 14.18 -15.41
N ALA A 218 10.86 14.86 -16.07
CA ALA A 218 11.08 16.20 -16.62
C ALA A 218 11.15 17.30 -15.55
N ASN A 219 10.51 17.09 -14.40
CA ASN A 219 10.45 18.03 -13.29
C ASN A 219 11.36 17.63 -12.11
N LYS A 220 12.23 16.63 -12.27
CA LYS A 220 13.13 16.16 -11.22
C LYS A 220 14.00 17.31 -10.69
N GLY A 221 13.92 17.57 -9.38
CA GLY A 221 14.66 18.65 -8.71
C GLY A 221 14.13 20.06 -8.97
N ILE A 222 12.99 20.21 -9.65
CA ILE A 222 12.29 21.49 -9.79
C ILE A 222 11.24 21.56 -8.68
N ILE A 223 11.30 22.63 -7.89
CA ILE A 223 10.49 22.81 -6.70
C ILE A 223 9.55 23.98 -6.89
N LEU A 224 8.28 23.79 -6.58
CA LEU A 224 7.28 24.85 -6.49
C LEU A 224 6.92 25.06 -5.02
N LYS A 225 7.26 26.23 -4.47
CA LYS A 225 6.96 26.56 -3.06
C LYS A 225 5.60 27.23 -2.88
N GLU A 226 4.68 27.12 -3.83
CA GLU A 226 3.35 27.72 -3.75
C GLU A 226 2.29 26.68 -4.08
N ILE A 227 1.08 26.87 -3.55
CA ILE A 227 -0.04 25.95 -3.76
C ILE A 227 -0.28 25.78 -5.27
N PRO A 228 -0.26 24.53 -5.79
CA PRO A 228 -0.23 24.27 -7.22
C PRO A 228 -1.57 24.57 -7.89
N TYR A 229 -2.67 24.47 -7.14
CA TYR A 229 -4.04 24.61 -7.60
C TYR A 229 -4.89 25.47 -6.66
N LYS A 230 -5.59 26.48 -7.21
CA LYS A 230 -6.38 27.47 -6.45
C LYS A 230 -7.90 27.26 -6.55
N GLY A 231 -8.35 26.21 -7.22
CA GLY A 231 -9.77 25.89 -7.28
C GLY A 231 -10.25 25.27 -5.96
N LYS A 232 -11.55 24.98 -5.89
CA LYS A 232 -12.20 24.49 -4.67
C LYS A 232 -12.56 23.00 -4.71
N ASP A 233 -12.51 22.39 -5.89
CA ASP A 233 -12.89 20.99 -6.09
C ASP A 233 -11.66 20.11 -6.26
N PHE A 234 -11.11 19.68 -5.13
CA PHE A 234 -9.87 18.89 -5.12
C PHE A 234 -10.07 17.46 -5.61
N ALA A 235 -11.27 16.87 -5.43
CA ALA A 235 -11.64 15.60 -6.05
C ALA A 235 -11.58 15.68 -7.58
N GLY A 236 -11.84 16.86 -8.13
CA GLY A 236 -11.61 17.19 -9.54
C GLY A 236 -10.18 16.92 -10.04
N LEU A 237 -9.18 16.83 -9.17
CA LEU A 237 -7.78 16.56 -9.53
C LEU A 237 -7.40 15.07 -9.54
N ALA A 238 -8.27 14.16 -9.11
CA ALA A 238 -7.91 12.76 -8.86
C ALA A 238 -7.30 12.05 -10.06
N TYR A 239 -7.81 12.28 -11.27
CA TYR A 239 -7.25 11.72 -12.50
C TYR A 239 -5.79 12.15 -12.71
N LEU A 240 -5.45 13.40 -12.40
CA LEU A 240 -4.09 13.91 -12.53
C LEU A 240 -3.17 13.36 -11.45
N LEU A 241 -3.62 13.28 -10.20
CA LEU A 241 -2.83 12.75 -9.08
C LEU A 241 -2.59 11.23 -9.22
N GLN A 242 -3.60 10.47 -9.63
CA GLN A 242 -3.47 9.01 -9.79
C GLN A 242 -2.59 8.62 -10.99
N ASP A 243 -2.38 9.50 -11.97
CA ASP A 243 -1.43 9.28 -13.08
C ASP A 243 0.02 9.12 -12.58
N TYR A 244 0.30 9.43 -11.32
CA TYR A 244 1.57 9.16 -10.66
C TYR A 244 1.43 8.66 -9.21
N ASN A 245 0.41 7.85 -8.94
CA ASN A 245 0.20 7.13 -7.67
C ASN A 245 -0.05 8.02 -6.44
N LYS A 246 -0.81 9.10 -6.61
CA LYS A 246 -1.24 10.01 -5.53
C LYS A 246 -2.76 10.19 -5.58
N GLY A 247 -3.37 10.75 -4.54
CA GLY A 247 -4.81 11.08 -4.52
C GLY A 247 -5.71 9.84 -4.56
N TYR A 248 -5.55 8.93 -3.60
CA TYR A 248 -6.44 7.79 -3.46
C TYR A 248 -7.75 8.19 -2.79
N PHE A 249 -8.79 7.36 -2.96
CA PHE A 249 -10.12 7.63 -2.40
C PHE A 249 -10.09 7.93 -0.89
N GLU A 250 -9.31 7.15 -0.13
CA GLU A 250 -9.21 7.33 1.32
C GLU A 250 -8.49 8.63 1.71
N ASP A 251 -7.61 9.15 0.84
CA ASP A 251 -6.91 10.42 1.05
C ASP A 251 -7.88 11.59 0.88
N TYR A 252 -8.77 11.53 -0.12
CA TYR A 252 -9.83 12.53 -0.27
C TYR A 252 -10.73 12.58 0.95
N PHE A 253 -11.20 11.44 1.44
CA PHE A 253 -12.02 11.40 2.65
C PHE A 253 -11.30 12.08 3.84
N SER A 254 -10.03 11.76 4.05
CA SER A 254 -9.21 12.34 5.12
C SER A 254 -8.99 13.85 4.95
N ALA A 255 -8.75 14.30 3.71
CA ALA A 255 -8.54 15.71 3.39
C ALA A 255 -9.82 16.52 3.61
N TYR A 256 -11.00 15.95 3.29
CA TYR A 256 -12.29 16.59 3.56
C TYR A 256 -12.64 16.60 5.06
N LEU A 257 -12.27 15.58 5.86
CA LEU A 257 -12.40 15.66 7.31
C LEU A 257 -11.62 16.86 7.88
N LEU A 258 -10.39 17.09 7.40
CA LEU A 258 -9.59 18.26 7.78
C LEU A 258 -10.27 19.57 7.38
N GLU A 259 -10.79 19.66 6.15
CA GLU A 259 -11.49 20.85 5.67
C GLU A 259 -12.80 21.14 6.42
N TRP A 260 -13.62 20.13 6.68
CA TRP A 260 -14.87 20.30 7.43
C TRP A 260 -14.61 20.72 8.88
N SER A 261 -13.53 20.22 9.48
CA SER A 261 -13.12 20.69 10.80
C SER A 261 -12.67 22.16 10.76
N ALA A 262 -11.87 22.56 9.76
CA ALA A 262 -11.45 23.95 9.58
C ALA A 262 -12.61 24.91 9.29
N GLN A 263 -13.69 24.40 8.69
CA GLN A 263 -14.91 25.14 8.38
C GLN A 263 -15.91 25.17 9.55
N GLU A 264 -15.57 24.59 10.70
CA GLU A 264 -16.47 24.44 11.85
C GLU A 264 -17.80 23.74 11.45
N LYS A 265 -17.71 22.75 10.55
CA LYS A 265 -18.84 21.84 10.27
C LYS A 265 -18.82 20.63 11.19
N ILE A 266 -17.63 20.21 11.61
CA ILE A 266 -17.43 19.09 12.53
C ILE A 266 -16.43 19.45 13.63
N ALA A 267 -16.56 18.79 14.79
CA ALA A 267 -15.51 18.71 15.79
C ALA A 267 -15.03 17.25 15.93
N ILE A 268 -13.75 17.06 16.20
CA ILE A 268 -13.13 15.75 16.38
C ILE A 268 -12.69 15.65 17.84
N HIS A 269 -13.43 14.94 18.67
CA HIS A 269 -13.09 14.74 20.07
C HIS A 269 -12.19 13.51 20.19
N VAL A 270 -11.03 13.66 20.83
CA VAL A 270 -10.03 12.59 20.95
C VAL A 270 -9.72 12.32 22.41
N ASP A 271 -10.03 11.10 22.85
CA ASP A 271 -9.66 10.60 24.17
C ASP A 271 -8.42 9.71 24.05
N GLN A 272 -7.29 10.19 24.56
CA GLN A 272 -6.08 9.39 24.70
C GLN A 272 -6.19 8.48 25.92
N LYS A 273 -6.03 7.17 25.70
CA LYS A 273 -5.90 6.18 26.75
C LYS A 273 -4.50 5.58 26.68
N ASN A 274 -3.70 5.87 27.70
CA ASN A 274 -2.36 5.30 27.83
C ASN A 274 -2.49 3.79 28.12
N SER A 275 -1.87 2.96 27.27
CA SER A 275 -1.77 1.52 27.47
C SER A 275 -0.31 1.09 27.58
N PHE A 276 -0.08 -0.09 28.14
CA PHE A 276 1.26 -0.67 28.32
C PHE A 276 1.97 -0.93 26.98
N PHE A 277 1.21 -1.06 25.88
CA PHE A 277 1.71 -1.34 24.53
C PHE A 277 1.71 -0.11 23.60
N GLY A 278 1.42 1.09 24.12
CA GLY A 278 1.33 2.33 23.35
C GLY A 278 0.07 3.14 23.68
N ASP A 279 0.01 4.37 23.19
CA ASP A 279 -1.19 5.20 23.33
C ASP A 279 -2.29 4.70 22.38
N THR A 280 -3.49 4.44 22.91
CA THR A 280 -4.68 4.18 22.11
C THR A 280 -5.55 5.43 22.10
N PHE A 281 -6.10 5.79 20.95
CA PHE A 281 -6.95 6.96 20.77
C PHE A 281 -8.36 6.49 20.45
N ASN A 282 -9.35 6.99 21.19
CA ASN A 282 -10.74 6.89 20.78
C ASN A 282 -11.14 8.23 20.19
N THR A 283 -11.77 8.20 19.02
CA THR A 283 -12.25 9.38 18.32
C THR A 283 -13.77 9.37 18.27
N GLU A 284 -14.33 10.55 18.50
CA GLU A 284 -15.74 10.83 18.29
C GLU A 284 -15.86 12.10 17.43
N ILE A 285 -16.50 11.98 16.27
CA ILE A 285 -16.81 13.13 15.43
C ILE A 285 -18.20 13.65 15.80
N GLU A 286 -18.30 14.95 16.06
CA GLU A 286 -19.55 15.67 16.23
C GLU A 286 -19.84 16.49 14.98
N ILE A 287 -21.03 16.34 14.41
CA ILE A 287 -21.54 17.18 13.32
C ILE A 287 -22.31 18.36 13.93
N PHE A 288 -21.82 19.57 13.72
CA PHE A 288 -22.53 20.77 14.18
C PHE A 288 -23.78 21.00 13.35
N TYR A 289 -24.85 21.47 14.00
CA TYR A 289 -26.15 21.73 13.37
C TYR A 289 -26.70 20.51 12.60
N TYR A 290 -26.53 19.31 13.17
CA TYR A 290 -26.84 18.04 12.51
C TYR A 290 -28.26 17.99 11.92
N GLU A 291 -29.27 18.43 12.66
CA GLU A 291 -30.66 18.42 12.16
C GLU A 291 -30.86 19.37 10.98
N GLU A 292 -30.22 20.55 10.99
CA GLU A 292 -30.23 21.48 9.88
C GLU A 292 -29.49 20.93 8.65
N GLU A 293 -28.34 20.29 8.84
CA GLU A 293 -27.58 19.65 7.76
C GLU A 293 -28.35 18.47 7.17
N ARG A 294 -29.01 17.65 8.00
CA ARG A 294 -29.86 16.54 7.53
C ARG A 294 -31.13 17.03 6.82
N ALA A 295 -31.62 18.22 7.17
CA ALA A 295 -32.71 18.88 6.43
C ALA A 295 -32.21 19.50 5.09
N ARG A 296 -30.97 19.99 5.03
CA ARG A 296 -30.35 20.52 3.80
C ARG A 296 -30.09 19.41 2.78
N TYR A 297 -29.72 18.22 3.25
CA TYR A 297 -29.46 17.04 2.43
C TYR A 297 -30.47 15.93 2.75
N PRO A 298 -31.75 16.06 2.33
CA PRO A 298 -32.80 15.12 2.70
C PRO A 298 -32.65 13.72 2.07
N GLN A 299 -31.84 13.60 1.01
CA GLN A 299 -31.51 12.33 0.40
C GLN A 299 -30.55 11.51 1.26
N SER A 300 -30.74 10.19 1.31
CA SER A 300 -29.76 9.30 1.94
C SER A 300 -28.51 9.13 1.07
N PHE A 301 -27.42 8.69 1.69
CA PHE A 301 -26.22 8.29 0.96
C PHE A 301 -26.52 7.26 -0.14
N GLY A 302 -27.29 6.21 0.18
CA GLY A 302 -27.70 5.21 -0.81
C GLY A 302 -28.50 5.77 -1.99
N HIS A 303 -29.35 6.77 -1.75
CA HIS A 303 -30.06 7.46 -2.85
C HIS A 303 -29.09 8.26 -3.72
N PHE A 304 -28.16 9.00 -3.11
CA PHE A 304 -27.12 9.73 -3.85
C PHE A 304 -26.29 8.80 -4.74
N ILE A 305 -25.89 7.63 -4.23
CA ILE A 305 -25.14 6.62 -4.98
C ILE A 305 -25.92 6.08 -6.18
N ASN A 306 -27.23 5.87 -6.04
CA ASN A 306 -28.06 5.40 -7.15
C ASN A 306 -28.22 6.44 -8.26
N GLU A 307 -28.13 7.73 -7.94
CA GLU A 307 -28.24 8.82 -8.91
C GLU A 307 -26.89 9.28 -9.50
N LEU A 308 -25.76 8.70 -9.07
CA LEU A 308 -24.42 9.05 -9.58
C LEU A 308 -24.34 8.95 -11.12
N GLU A 309 -24.91 7.88 -11.70
CA GLU A 309 -24.90 7.63 -13.14
C GLU A 309 -25.81 8.60 -13.92
N ASN A 310 -26.86 9.12 -13.29
CA ASN A 310 -27.81 10.06 -13.89
C ASN A 310 -27.32 11.51 -13.84
N GLY A 311 -26.20 11.77 -13.15
CA GLY A 311 -25.64 13.10 -12.96
C GLY A 311 -26.40 13.87 -11.89
N SER A 312 -26.10 13.58 -10.62
CA SER A 312 -26.70 14.22 -9.44
C SER A 312 -26.63 15.76 -9.44
N GLY A 313 -25.75 16.36 -10.24
CA GLY A 313 -25.49 17.82 -10.27
C GLY A 313 -24.72 18.33 -9.05
N GLU A 314 -24.49 17.45 -8.08
CA GLU A 314 -23.81 17.70 -6.81
C GLU A 314 -22.30 17.48 -6.93
N SER A 315 -21.55 18.07 -5.99
CA SER A 315 -20.09 17.88 -5.90
C SER A 315 -19.73 16.48 -5.38
N TYR A 316 -18.48 16.05 -5.63
CA TYR A 316 -17.97 14.81 -5.03
C TYR A 316 -17.92 14.90 -3.50
N GLU A 317 -17.59 16.08 -2.96
CA GLU A 317 -17.64 16.37 -1.51
C GLU A 317 -19.02 16.08 -0.92
N THR A 318 -20.11 16.38 -1.65
CA THR A 318 -21.48 16.07 -1.19
C THR A 318 -21.65 14.57 -0.91
N GLY A 319 -21.07 13.70 -1.75
CA GLY A 319 -21.10 12.26 -1.55
C GLY A 319 -20.38 11.82 -0.28
N LEU A 320 -19.18 12.36 -0.06
CA LEU A 320 -18.39 12.10 1.16
C LEU A 320 -19.09 12.65 2.41
N TRP A 321 -19.72 13.83 2.32
CA TRP A 321 -20.47 14.45 3.42
C TRP A 321 -21.67 13.60 3.80
N LEU A 322 -22.44 13.11 2.81
CA LEU A 322 -23.57 12.22 3.03
C LEU A 322 -23.16 10.91 3.70
N MET A 323 -21.97 10.37 3.42
CA MET A 323 -21.45 9.21 4.17
C MET A 323 -21.32 9.53 5.65
N LEU A 324 -20.73 10.69 5.99
CA LEU A 324 -20.52 11.10 7.37
C LEU A 324 -21.86 11.34 8.09
N VAL A 325 -22.81 12.03 7.44
CA VAL A 325 -24.15 12.30 7.98
C VAL A 325 -24.95 11.01 8.18
N ASP A 326 -24.82 10.03 7.28
CA ASP A 326 -25.51 8.73 7.36
C ASP A 326 -24.92 7.81 8.45
N ALA A 327 -23.62 7.94 8.72
CA ALA A 327 -22.93 7.22 9.80
C ALA A 327 -23.26 7.79 11.21
N ALA A 328 -23.71 9.05 11.30
CA ALA A 328 -24.00 9.71 12.56
C ALA A 328 -25.25 9.17 13.25
N ASN A 329 -25.21 9.16 14.59
CA ASN A 329 -26.37 8.86 15.41
C ASN A 329 -27.39 10.01 15.38
N ARG A 330 -28.52 9.86 16.09
CA ARG A 330 -29.59 10.87 16.11
C ARG A 330 -29.19 12.23 16.70
N GLU A 331 -28.09 12.28 17.45
CA GLU A 331 -27.57 13.48 18.08
C GLU A 331 -26.41 14.10 17.26
N GLY A 332 -26.06 13.51 16.12
CA GLY A 332 -25.00 14.01 15.23
C GLY A 332 -23.59 13.52 15.58
N PHE A 333 -23.45 12.49 16.42
CA PHE A 333 -22.14 11.95 16.82
C PHE A 333 -21.81 10.64 16.10
N ILE A 334 -20.52 10.43 15.82
CA ILE A 334 -19.96 9.24 15.18
C ILE A 334 -18.77 8.77 16.00
N LYS A 335 -18.90 7.62 16.67
CA LYS A 335 -17.78 6.96 17.34
C LYS A 335 -17.07 6.03 16.37
N ASP A 336 -15.78 5.78 16.60
CA ASP A 336 -14.97 4.83 15.83
C ASP A 336 -15.70 3.52 15.49
N LYS A 337 -16.24 2.84 16.51
CA LYS A 337 -16.97 1.57 16.33
C LYS A 337 -18.25 1.70 15.49
N ASP A 338 -18.94 2.83 15.61
CA ASP A 338 -20.15 3.10 14.84
C ASP A 338 -19.76 3.31 13.37
N MET A 339 -18.66 4.04 13.11
CA MET A 339 -18.09 4.23 11.77
C MET A 339 -17.63 2.91 11.15
N THR A 340 -16.87 2.07 11.87
CA THR A 340 -16.46 0.74 11.37
C THR A 340 -17.66 -0.11 11.00
N THR A 341 -18.69 -0.13 11.85
CA THR A 341 -19.91 -0.92 11.62
C THR A 341 -20.69 -0.40 10.41
N TRP A 342 -20.84 0.92 10.30
CA TRP A 342 -21.48 1.56 9.16
C TRP A 342 -20.72 1.27 7.87
N ALA A 343 -19.40 1.47 7.87
CA ALA A 343 -18.53 1.24 6.71
C ALA A 343 -18.61 -0.20 6.21
N LYS A 344 -18.57 -1.19 7.13
CA LYS A 344 -18.77 -2.61 6.79
C LYS A 344 -20.09 -2.88 6.09
N LYS A 345 -21.16 -2.27 6.57
CA LYS A 345 -22.51 -2.46 6.02
C LYS A 345 -22.68 -1.79 4.66
N HIS A 346 -22.04 -0.64 4.44
CA HIS A 346 -22.20 0.20 3.25
C HIS A 346 -21.01 0.11 2.27
N ALA A 347 -20.15 -0.89 2.43
CA ALA A 347 -18.92 -1.06 1.65
C ALA A 347 -19.17 -1.05 0.13
N LYS A 348 -20.28 -1.61 -0.34
CA LYS A 348 -20.62 -1.63 -1.78
C LYS A 348 -21.12 -0.30 -2.31
N GLU A 349 -21.87 0.47 -1.53
CA GLU A 349 -22.23 1.84 -1.88
C GLU A 349 -20.99 2.75 -1.91
N VAL A 350 -20.08 2.58 -0.95
CA VAL A 350 -18.82 3.33 -0.91
C VAL A 350 -17.88 2.92 -2.06
N GLU A 351 -17.82 1.64 -2.43
CA GLU A 351 -17.07 1.15 -3.60
C GLU A 351 -17.52 1.84 -4.89
N LYS A 352 -18.84 2.05 -5.07
CA LYS A 352 -19.38 2.81 -6.20
C LYS A 352 -18.91 4.27 -6.21
N LEU A 353 -18.92 4.93 -5.05
CA LEU A 353 -18.41 6.31 -4.94
C LEU A 353 -16.91 6.38 -5.24
N ALA A 354 -16.13 5.44 -4.71
CA ALA A 354 -14.68 5.37 -4.93
C ALA A 354 -14.37 5.15 -6.42
N ASN A 355 -15.05 4.21 -7.08
CA ASN A 355 -14.89 3.97 -8.52
C ASN A 355 -15.33 5.18 -9.36
N TYR A 356 -16.31 5.96 -8.90
CA TYR A 356 -16.77 7.16 -9.59
C TYR A 356 -15.76 8.34 -9.52
N LEU A 357 -14.81 8.33 -8.58
CA LEU A 357 -13.85 9.43 -8.37
C LEU A 357 -13.13 9.84 -9.66
N ILE A 358 -12.64 8.86 -10.42
CA ILE A 358 -11.90 9.12 -11.66
C ILE A 358 -12.81 9.71 -12.72
N ASP A 359 -14.02 9.18 -12.89
CA ASP A 359 -14.97 9.71 -13.87
C ASP A 359 -15.44 11.12 -13.49
N TYR A 360 -15.65 11.39 -12.20
CA TYR A 360 -15.90 12.73 -11.69
C TYR A 360 -14.77 13.69 -12.05
N SER A 361 -13.53 13.31 -11.76
CA SER A 361 -12.35 14.11 -12.04
C SER A 361 -12.21 14.41 -13.53
N LYS A 362 -12.42 13.42 -14.41
CA LYS A 362 -12.41 13.64 -15.86
C LYS A 362 -13.43 14.69 -16.29
N LYS A 363 -14.70 14.54 -15.87
CA LYS A 363 -15.77 15.51 -16.17
C LYS A 363 -15.43 16.91 -15.67
N TYR A 364 -14.86 17.01 -14.48
CA TYR A 364 -14.40 18.27 -13.90
C TYR A 364 -13.30 18.92 -14.76
N LEU A 365 -12.26 18.16 -15.11
CA LEU A 365 -11.13 18.65 -15.91
C LEU A 365 -11.55 19.08 -17.32
N GLU A 366 -12.53 18.42 -17.92
CA GLU A 366 -13.14 18.86 -19.19
C GLU A 366 -13.91 20.16 -19.05
N LYS A 367 -14.75 20.26 -18.01
CA LYS A 367 -15.54 21.47 -17.74
C LYS A 367 -14.66 22.70 -17.51
N GLU A 368 -13.54 22.54 -16.82
CA GLU A 368 -12.56 23.60 -16.58
C GLU A 368 -11.65 23.88 -17.79
N GLY A 369 -11.77 23.13 -18.90
CA GLY A 369 -10.94 23.27 -20.09
C GLY A 369 -9.47 22.91 -19.85
N LEU A 370 -9.17 22.13 -18.81
CA LEU A 370 -7.82 21.68 -18.48
C LEU A 370 -7.44 20.46 -19.32
N LEU A 371 -8.35 19.49 -19.44
CA LEU A 371 -8.19 18.32 -20.30
C LEU A 371 -9.36 18.19 -21.27
N SER A 372 -9.19 17.38 -22.30
CA SER A 372 -10.26 16.79 -23.10
C SER A 372 -9.96 15.32 -23.31
N PHE A 373 -10.98 14.48 -23.36
CA PHE A 373 -10.81 13.05 -23.59
C PHE A 373 -11.29 12.69 -25.00
N LYS A 374 -10.44 12.00 -25.78
CA LYS A 374 -10.80 11.53 -27.12
C LYS A 374 -10.66 10.03 -27.22
N GLU A 375 -11.66 9.41 -27.81
CA GLU A 375 -11.58 8.01 -28.21
C GLU A 375 -10.74 7.87 -29.48
N ILE A 376 -9.76 6.97 -29.44
CA ILE A 376 -9.07 6.46 -30.61
C ILE A 376 -9.47 5.02 -30.84
N ASN A 377 -9.74 4.68 -32.11
CA ASN A 377 -10.04 3.32 -32.52
C ASN A 377 -8.81 2.74 -33.21
N VAL A 378 -8.21 1.73 -32.62
CA VAL A 378 -7.13 0.96 -33.24
C VAL A 378 -7.59 -0.47 -33.38
N TRP A 379 -7.86 -0.86 -34.63
CA TRP A 379 -8.55 -2.12 -34.94
C TRP A 379 -9.94 -2.17 -34.28
N ASN A 380 -10.21 -3.21 -33.48
CA ASN A 380 -11.48 -3.41 -32.79
C ASN A 380 -11.42 -2.97 -31.31
N THR A 381 -10.40 -2.20 -30.93
CA THR A 381 -10.25 -1.70 -29.56
C THR A 381 -10.34 -0.18 -29.54
N THR A 382 -11.26 0.32 -28.73
CA THR A 382 -11.40 1.75 -28.41
C THR A 382 -10.56 2.05 -27.19
N GLN A 383 -9.77 3.12 -27.25
CA GLN A 383 -9.02 3.64 -26.11
C GLN A 383 -9.35 5.11 -25.93
N GLU A 384 -9.64 5.49 -24.70
CA GLU A 384 -9.73 6.90 -24.32
C GLU A 384 -8.31 7.48 -24.14
N VAL A 385 -8.11 8.70 -24.62
CA VAL A 385 -6.84 9.42 -24.56
C VAL A 385 -7.08 10.81 -24.01
N ALA A 386 -6.40 11.13 -22.90
CA ALA A 386 -6.38 12.47 -22.35
C ALA A 386 -5.49 13.39 -23.20
N ILE A 387 -5.99 14.59 -23.47
CA ILE A 387 -5.29 15.67 -24.16
C ILE A 387 -5.34 16.88 -23.26
N ALA A 388 -4.18 17.43 -22.91
CA ALA A 388 -4.10 18.59 -22.05
C ALA A 388 -4.11 19.90 -22.85
N SER A 389 -4.80 20.91 -22.30
CA SER A 389 -4.61 22.30 -22.72
C SER A 389 -3.27 22.84 -22.21
N VAL A 390 -2.88 24.05 -22.62
CA VAL A 390 -1.64 24.68 -22.13
C VAL A 390 -1.69 24.86 -20.60
N GLU A 391 -2.85 25.20 -20.08
CA GLU A 391 -3.13 25.39 -18.66
C GLU A 391 -3.16 24.06 -17.92
N GLY A 392 -3.79 23.02 -18.49
CA GLY A 392 -3.75 21.66 -17.95
C GLY A 392 -2.33 21.10 -17.88
N ASP A 393 -1.53 21.30 -18.94
CA ASP A 393 -0.14 20.84 -18.98
C ASP A 393 0.70 21.49 -17.88
N LYS A 394 0.52 22.81 -17.67
CA LYS A 394 1.18 23.56 -16.59
C LYS A 394 0.72 23.12 -15.22
N LEU A 395 -0.57 22.83 -15.04
CA LEU A 395 -1.11 22.39 -13.76
C LEU A 395 -0.45 21.09 -13.30
N VAL A 396 -0.29 20.11 -14.19
CA VAL A 396 0.35 18.83 -13.82
C VAL A 396 1.82 19.01 -13.48
N ASP A 397 2.54 19.84 -14.25
CA ASP A 397 3.93 20.15 -13.93
C ASP A 397 4.04 20.86 -12.56
N ARG A 398 3.13 21.79 -12.24
CA ARG A 398 3.05 22.44 -10.92
C ARG A 398 2.74 21.46 -9.79
N LEU A 399 1.81 20.52 -9.99
CA LEU A 399 1.47 19.50 -9.00
C LEU A 399 2.69 18.64 -8.66
N ILE A 400 3.46 18.21 -9.65
CA ILE A 400 4.68 17.41 -9.43
C ILE A 400 5.78 18.26 -8.76
N GLN A 401 5.98 19.49 -9.19
CA GLN A 401 6.97 20.38 -8.57
C GLN A 401 6.63 20.73 -7.12
N PHE A 402 5.34 20.76 -6.78
CA PHE A 402 4.89 20.93 -5.41
C PHE A 402 5.06 19.65 -4.59
N ASP A 403 4.85 18.47 -5.18
CA ASP A 403 5.16 17.18 -4.54
C ASP A 403 6.64 17.10 -4.13
N ASN A 404 7.55 17.48 -5.04
CA ASN A 404 8.98 17.59 -4.74
C ASN A 404 9.27 18.57 -3.57
N TYR A 405 8.47 19.63 -3.42
CA TYR A 405 8.61 20.54 -2.29
C TYR A 405 8.20 19.88 -0.98
N LEU A 406 7.10 19.10 -1.00
CA LEU A 406 6.62 18.35 0.17
C LEU A 406 7.62 17.27 0.61
N GLU A 407 8.41 16.68 -0.31
CA GLU A 407 9.50 15.75 0.04
C GLU A 407 10.62 16.39 0.84
N GLU A 408 10.91 17.67 0.59
CA GLU A 408 12.04 18.34 1.20
C GLU A 408 11.69 19.04 2.52
N ILE A 409 10.44 19.48 2.67
CA ILE A 409 10.04 20.31 3.81
C ILE A 409 9.59 19.48 5.00
N LYS A 410 10.17 19.79 6.18
CA LYS A 410 9.75 19.22 7.46
C LYS A 410 8.75 20.11 8.20
N LEU A 411 7.90 19.52 9.04
CA LEU A 411 6.91 20.22 9.86
C LEU A 411 7.54 21.29 10.75
N GLU A 412 8.76 21.09 11.26
CA GLU A 412 9.43 22.11 12.09
C GLU A 412 9.84 23.35 11.30
N GLU A 413 9.98 23.27 9.98
CA GLU A 413 10.33 24.42 9.15
C GLU A 413 9.20 25.43 9.01
N PHE A 414 7.97 25.03 9.35
CA PHE A 414 6.81 25.92 9.46
C PHE A 414 6.78 26.72 10.78
N LYS A 415 7.70 26.47 11.72
CA LYS A 415 7.80 27.24 12.97
C LYS A 415 8.37 28.65 12.70
N GLY A 416 7.60 29.69 13.04
CA GLY A 416 8.07 31.07 13.12
C GLY A 416 8.55 31.71 11.81
N LYS A 417 8.22 31.14 10.64
CA LYS A 417 8.56 31.68 9.32
C LYS A 417 7.32 32.14 8.57
N GLN A 418 7.46 33.18 7.76
CA GLN A 418 6.46 33.47 6.72
C GLN A 418 6.53 32.40 5.65
N THR A 419 5.60 31.46 5.70
CA THR A 419 5.40 30.47 4.65
C THR A 419 4.40 31.00 3.61
N PRO A 420 4.52 30.60 2.34
CA PRO A 420 3.63 31.04 1.27
C PRO A 420 2.22 30.44 1.35
N PHE A 421 1.98 29.53 2.29
CA PHE A 421 0.70 28.91 2.59
C PHE A 421 0.65 28.47 4.06
N THR A 422 -0.56 28.22 4.54
CA THR A 422 -0.87 27.88 5.93
C THR A 422 -0.46 26.45 6.31
N PHE A 423 -0.29 26.19 7.60
CA PHE A 423 -0.06 24.83 8.11
C PHE A 423 -1.21 23.87 7.75
N ARG A 424 -2.45 24.37 7.71
CA ARG A 424 -3.60 23.60 7.22
C ARG A 424 -3.42 23.15 5.78
N GLU A 425 -3.06 24.08 4.90
CA GLU A 425 -2.82 23.75 3.48
C GLU A 425 -1.67 22.75 3.32
N LEU A 426 -0.63 22.83 4.15
CA LEU A 426 0.43 21.82 4.19
C LEU A 426 -0.13 20.43 4.49
N LEU A 427 -0.88 20.28 5.59
CA LEU A 427 -1.45 18.99 5.99
C LEU A 427 -2.42 18.47 4.93
N PHE A 428 -3.31 19.32 4.43
CA PHE A 428 -4.28 18.98 3.40
C PHE A 428 -3.62 18.37 2.17
N TRP A 429 -2.57 19.03 1.65
CA TRP A 429 -1.86 18.50 0.50
C TRP A 429 -1.07 17.24 0.82
N ASN A 430 -0.37 17.16 1.96
CA ASN A 430 0.32 15.92 2.34
C ASN A 430 -0.63 14.71 2.42
N ILE A 431 -1.86 14.92 2.89
CA ILE A 431 -2.90 13.88 2.85
C ILE A 431 -3.17 13.46 1.40
N LEU A 432 -3.49 14.41 0.51
CA LEU A 432 -3.77 14.12 -0.91
C LEU A 432 -2.59 13.47 -1.65
N TYR A 433 -1.35 13.76 -1.24
CA TYR A 433 -0.14 13.13 -1.79
C TYR A 433 0.22 11.80 -1.10
N PHE A 434 -0.71 11.19 -0.35
CA PHE A 434 -0.50 9.90 0.31
C PHE A 434 0.68 9.90 1.33
N ARG A 435 1.03 11.06 1.89
CA ARG A 435 2.15 11.24 2.85
C ARG A 435 1.73 11.26 4.32
N SER A 436 0.51 10.80 4.62
CA SER A 436 -0.02 10.85 6.00
C SER A 436 0.85 10.07 7.00
N ALA A 437 1.50 8.98 6.57
CA ALA A 437 2.40 8.21 7.43
C ALA A 437 3.70 8.97 7.77
N GLU A 438 4.25 9.74 6.82
CA GLU A 438 5.44 10.59 7.02
C GLU A 438 5.14 11.68 8.05
N ILE A 439 4.03 12.40 7.85
CA ILE A 439 3.54 13.44 8.77
C ILE A 439 3.29 12.88 10.17
N THR A 440 2.72 11.68 10.27
CA THR A 440 2.50 11.01 11.57
C THR A 440 3.82 10.76 12.31
N LYS A 441 4.89 10.39 11.61
CA LYS A 441 6.23 10.19 12.20
C LYS A 441 6.81 11.51 12.70
N GLU A 442 6.68 12.59 11.91
CA GLU A 442 7.16 13.91 12.31
C GLU A 442 6.44 14.43 13.56
N PHE A 443 5.13 14.25 13.67
CA PHE A 443 4.38 14.60 14.88
C PHE A 443 4.84 13.83 16.14
N LYS A 444 5.30 12.58 16.03
CA LYS A 444 5.87 11.83 17.17
C LYS A 444 7.18 12.44 17.69
N GLY A 445 7.93 13.13 16.84
CA GLY A 445 9.20 13.78 17.19
C GLY A 445 9.05 15.13 17.90
N ILE A 446 7.85 15.72 17.91
CA ILE A 446 7.61 17.08 18.40
C ILE A 446 6.97 17.01 19.81
N THR A 447 7.64 17.55 20.84
CA THR A 447 7.18 17.50 22.25
C THR A 447 6.05 18.48 22.58
N PRO A 448 5.12 18.16 23.52
CA PRO A 448 3.94 18.97 23.90
C PRO A 448 4.19 20.46 24.23
N SER A 449 5.38 20.83 24.70
CA SER A 449 5.72 22.23 25.02
C SER A 449 6.06 23.09 23.79
N GLN A 450 6.21 22.48 22.60
CA GLN A 450 6.57 23.17 21.36
C GLN A 450 5.35 23.57 20.49
N TYR A 451 4.13 23.35 20.98
CA TYR A 451 2.89 23.52 20.20
C TYR A 451 2.18 24.87 20.37
N TYR A 452 2.57 25.68 21.36
CA TYR A 452 1.92 26.97 21.62
C TYR A 452 2.26 28.09 20.62
N ASP A 453 3.16 27.82 19.65
CA ASP A 453 3.75 28.83 18.76
C ASP A 453 3.35 28.66 17.27
N TYR A 454 2.44 27.73 16.96
CA TYR A 454 1.83 27.66 15.63
C TYR A 454 0.71 28.72 15.56
N ASP A 455 0.88 29.68 14.64
CA ASP A 455 0.22 30.99 14.53
C ASP A 455 -1.31 30.97 14.27
N ASP A 456 -1.98 29.84 14.51
CA ASP A 456 -3.42 29.69 14.39
C ASP A 456 -3.89 28.86 15.58
N GLY A 457 -4.44 29.52 16.61
CA GLY A 457 -4.83 28.95 17.91
C GLY A 457 -5.97 27.90 17.86
N ASN A 458 -6.12 27.23 16.72
CA ASN A 458 -7.08 26.17 16.50
C ASN A 458 -6.49 24.83 16.96
N TYR A 459 -7.17 24.22 17.92
CA TYR A 459 -6.81 22.95 18.54
C TYR A 459 -6.62 21.80 17.54
N MET A 460 -7.23 21.88 16.36
CA MET A 460 -7.20 20.86 15.30
C MET A 460 -5.81 20.55 14.74
N TYR A 461 -4.83 21.44 14.97
CA TYR A 461 -3.45 21.30 14.48
C TYR A 461 -2.50 20.60 15.47
N GLN A 462 -3.05 19.99 16.53
CA GLN A 462 -2.28 19.24 17.52
C GLN A 462 -2.07 17.78 17.09
N PRO A 463 -0.98 17.12 17.54
CA PRO A 463 -0.71 15.71 17.26
C PRO A 463 -1.84 14.81 17.69
N LEU A 464 -2.50 15.13 18.80
CA LEU A 464 -3.61 14.36 19.32
C LEU A 464 -4.79 14.33 18.32
N TYR A 465 -5.11 15.48 17.72
CA TYR A 465 -6.13 15.59 16.68
C TYR A 465 -5.73 14.86 15.40
N TRP A 466 -4.47 14.98 14.99
CA TRP A 466 -3.93 14.25 13.85
C TRP A 466 -4.01 12.72 14.05
N GLN A 467 -3.65 12.24 15.24
CA GLN A 467 -3.75 10.82 15.61
C GLN A 467 -5.21 10.35 15.63
N GLY A 468 -6.13 11.16 16.18
CA GLY A 468 -7.56 10.84 16.18
C GLY A 468 -8.15 10.76 14.77
N MET A 469 -7.89 11.74 13.91
CA MET A 469 -8.31 11.72 12.51
C MET A 469 -7.75 10.50 11.76
N THR A 470 -6.48 10.18 11.98
CA THR A 470 -5.81 9.02 11.34
C THR A 470 -6.39 7.70 11.84
N GLY A 471 -6.65 7.59 13.16
CA GLY A 471 -7.31 6.43 13.77
C GLY A 471 -8.73 6.23 13.22
N PHE A 472 -9.53 7.29 13.21
CA PHE A 472 -10.89 7.27 12.66
C PHE A 472 -10.92 6.82 11.19
N ARG A 473 -9.97 7.32 10.37
CA ARG A 473 -9.80 6.87 8.98
C ARG A 473 -9.47 5.37 8.91
N ASN A 474 -8.57 4.88 9.76
CA ASN A 474 -8.19 3.46 9.78
C ASN A 474 -9.39 2.57 10.14
N ASP A 475 -10.20 2.98 11.12
CA ASP A 475 -11.40 2.26 11.54
C ASP A 475 -12.48 2.22 10.45
N TRP A 476 -12.63 3.33 9.72
CA TRP A 476 -13.48 3.40 8.53
C TRP A 476 -12.98 2.45 7.42
N SER A 477 -11.69 2.52 7.07
CA SER A 477 -11.10 1.66 6.04
C SER A 477 -11.16 0.17 6.40
N SER A 478 -10.88 -0.20 7.65
CA SER A 478 -11.03 -1.58 8.15
C SER A 478 -12.48 -2.06 8.06
N GLY A 479 -13.43 -1.19 8.42
CA GLY A 479 -14.85 -1.44 8.21
C GLY A 479 -15.17 -1.77 6.75
N LEU A 480 -14.76 -0.90 5.81
CA LEU A 480 -14.96 -1.10 4.37
C LEU A 480 -14.37 -2.43 3.88
N GLU A 481 -13.12 -2.72 4.25
CA GLU A 481 -12.43 -3.95 3.87
C GLU A 481 -13.19 -5.19 4.36
N SER A 482 -13.60 -5.20 5.63
CA SER A 482 -14.39 -6.29 6.21
C SER A 482 -15.80 -6.43 5.59
N GLY A 483 -16.28 -5.39 4.90
CA GLY A 483 -17.51 -5.36 4.13
C GLY A 483 -17.35 -5.77 2.66
N GLY A 484 -16.12 -6.09 2.22
CA GLY A 484 -15.81 -6.51 0.85
C GLY A 484 -15.66 -5.35 -0.13
N PHE A 485 -15.19 -4.17 0.33
CA PHE A 485 -14.83 -3.05 -0.53
C PHE A 485 -13.62 -3.40 -1.41
N HIS A 486 -13.77 -3.26 -2.73
CA HIS A 486 -12.70 -3.45 -3.70
C HIS A 486 -12.78 -2.39 -4.80
N SER A 487 -11.98 -1.32 -4.69
CA SER A 487 -11.93 -0.24 -5.67
C SER A 487 -10.54 -0.07 -6.27
N THR A 488 -10.48 0.20 -7.57
CA THR A 488 -9.21 0.53 -8.26
C THR A 488 -8.68 1.92 -7.90
N ALA A 489 -9.52 2.79 -7.33
CA ALA A 489 -9.14 4.11 -6.81
C ALA A 489 -8.61 4.06 -5.36
N SER A 490 -8.59 2.88 -4.74
CA SER A 490 -8.09 2.66 -3.38
C SER A 490 -6.57 2.45 -3.39
N SER A 491 -5.90 2.95 -2.36
CA SER A 491 -4.47 2.68 -2.13
C SER A 491 -4.15 1.17 -2.01
N ALA A 492 -5.09 0.37 -1.49
CA ALA A 492 -4.93 -1.09 -1.36
C ALA A 492 -4.84 -1.83 -2.72
N ALA A 493 -5.35 -1.23 -3.81
CA ALA A 493 -5.28 -1.80 -5.15
C ALA A 493 -3.87 -1.72 -5.78
N ALA A 494 -2.94 -0.96 -5.20
CA ALA A 494 -1.58 -0.82 -5.69
C ALA A 494 -0.68 -2.07 -5.45
N GLY A 495 -1.09 -3.03 -4.61
CA GLY A 495 -0.30 -4.18 -4.15
C GLY A 495 -0.36 -5.47 -4.99
N MET A 496 -0.10 -5.44 -6.30
CA MET A 496 -0.21 -6.60 -7.21
C MET A 496 1.10 -7.36 -7.56
N GLY A 497 2.23 -7.05 -6.91
CA GLY A 497 3.55 -7.64 -7.19
C GLY A 497 4.44 -6.76 -8.09
N GLY A 498 5.74 -6.71 -7.77
CA GLY A 498 6.78 -5.82 -8.32
C GLY A 498 8.12 -6.00 -7.59
N SER A 499 9.11 -5.14 -7.86
CA SER A 499 10.49 -5.20 -7.30
C SER A 499 10.52 -5.49 -5.79
N THR A 500 11.41 -6.40 -5.36
CA THR A 500 11.65 -6.67 -3.93
C THR A 500 12.58 -5.64 -3.30
N SER A 501 12.52 -5.53 -1.97
CA SER A 501 13.28 -4.52 -1.22
C SER A 501 14.53 -5.10 -0.57
N SER A 502 15.64 -4.36 -0.65
CA SER A 502 16.86 -4.52 0.15
C SER A 502 16.66 -3.89 1.55
N GLY A 503 15.92 -4.59 2.41
CA GLY A 503 15.56 -4.16 3.77
C GLY A 503 14.14 -4.58 4.16
N GLY A 504 13.80 -4.61 5.44
CA GLY A 504 12.51 -5.09 5.96
C GLY A 504 12.53 -6.51 6.54
N GLY A 505 11.34 -7.08 6.76
CA GLY A 505 11.10 -8.39 7.36
C GLY A 505 10.87 -8.36 8.89
N GLY A 506 10.49 -7.21 9.45
CA GLY A 506 10.16 -7.08 10.87
C GLY A 506 8.99 -7.98 11.27
N GLY A 507 9.03 -8.52 12.49
CA GLY A 507 7.97 -9.41 13.01
C GLY A 507 7.96 -10.83 12.44
N ALA A 508 8.85 -11.15 11.48
CA ALA A 508 8.89 -12.50 10.90
C ALA A 508 9.41 -13.54 11.89
N GLY A 509 8.70 -14.67 11.98
CA GLY A 509 9.26 -15.89 12.55
C GLY A 509 10.28 -16.50 11.59
N GLY A 510 11.24 -17.28 12.06
CA GLY A 510 12.24 -17.83 11.14
C GLY A 510 13.31 -18.68 11.78
N GLY A 511 14.04 -19.39 10.93
CA GLY A 511 15.31 -20.03 11.29
C GLY A 511 16.42 -18.99 11.47
N GLY A 512 17.39 -19.30 12.34
CA GLY A 512 18.66 -18.59 12.38
C GLY A 512 19.64 -19.22 11.39
N GLY A 513 20.54 -18.40 10.85
CA GLY A 513 21.51 -18.76 9.83
C GLY A 513 22.28 -20.06 10.06
N GLY A 514 22.55 -20.77 8.96
CA GLY A 514 23.38 -21.98 8.93
C GLY A 514 24.78 -21.75 8.35
N GLY A 515 25.72 -22.64 8.68
CA GLY A 515 27.11 -22.56 8.23
C GLY A 515 27.83 -23.90 8.21
N ALA A 516 29.05 -23.92 7.68
CA ALA A 516 29.95 -25.07 7.76
C ALA A 516 30.91 -24.91 8.96
N ARG A 517 31.05 -25.97 9.76
CA ARG A 517 31.90 -26.02 10.95
C ARG A 517 32.97 -27.08 10.85
#